data_AF-A0A3D1TK43-F1
#
_entry.id   AF-A0A3D1TK43-F1
#
_cell.length_a   1.000
_cell.length_b   1.000
_cell.length_c   1.000
_cell.angle_alpha   90.00
_cell.angle_beta   90.00
_cell.angle_gamma   90.00
#
_symmetry.space_group_name_H-M   'P 1'
#
loop_
_entity.id
_entity.type
_entity.pdbx_description
1 polymer ?
#
loop_
_entity_poly.entity_id
_entity_poly.type
_entity_poly.pdbx_seq_one_letter_code
_entity_poly.pdbx_strand_id
1 'polypeptide(L)' 'RDSEWMGGVFKFLGLTIGCIQHDQPPEIRRAQYECDITYGTNSEFGFDYLRDNGMA' A
#
# COMPACT_ATOMS: atom_id res chain seq x y z
N ARG A 1 9.30 8.39 1.14
CA ARG A 1 9.36 9.79 0.67
C ARG A 1 8.00 10.49 0.80
N ASP A 2 7.01 10.26 -0.07
CA ASP A 2 5.71 10.96 0.05
C ASP A 2 4.86 10.45 1.23
N SER A 3 4.89 9.12 1.46
CA SER A 3 4.26 8.48 2.63
C SER A 3 4.85 8.92 3.97
N GLU A 4 6.10 9.38 4.00
CA GLU A 4 6.77 9.89 5.20
C GLU A 4 6.50 11.38 5.39
N TRP A 5 6.49 12.16 4.31
CA TRP A 5 6.26 13.60 4.37
C TRP A 5 4.81 13.94 4.74
N MET A 6 3.84 13.27 4.12
CA MET A 6 2.42 13.38 4.50
C MET A 6 2.06 12.49 5.69
N GLY A 7 3.00 11.63 6.09
CA GLY A 7 2.83 10.69 7.19
C GLY A 7 2.48 11.35 8.51
N GLY A 8 3.09 12.50 8.79
CA GLY A 8 2.84 13.25 10.02
C GLY A 8 1.42 13.80 10.12
N VAL A 9 0.85 14.28 9.02
CA VAL A 9 -0.50 14.88 9.01
C VAL A 9 -1.57 13.81 9.17
N PHE A 10 -1.48 12.73 8.39
CA PHE A 10 -2.46 11.64 8.47
C PHE A 10 -2.39 10.89 9.80
N LYS A 11 -1.18 10.64 10.34
CA LYS A 11 -1.03 10.08 11.69
C LYS A 11 -1.55 11.01 12.77
N PHE A 12 -1.37 12.33 12.63
CA PHE A 12 -1.95 13.32 13.55
C PHE A 12 -3.49 13.27 13.56
N LEU A 13 -4.10 12.99 12.40
CA LEU A 13 -5.54 12.78 12.26
C LEU A 13 -6.01 11.37 12.67
N GLY A 14 -5.10 10.50 13.14
CA GLY A 14 -5.41 9.14 13.57
C GLY A 14 -5.52 8.12 12.42
N LEU A 15 -5.14 8.50 11.21
CA LEU A 15 -5.18 7.62 10.04
C LEU A 15 -3.90 6.79 9.92
N THR A 16 -4.07 5.56 9.46
CA THR A 16 -3.00 4.61 9.15
C THR A 16 -2.58 4.70 7.70
N ILE A 17 -1.30 4.47 7.44
CA ILE A 17 -0.71 4.66 6.11
C ILE A 17 0.13 3.44 5.78
N GLY A 18 -0.22 2.79 4.67
CA GLY A 18 0.52 1.70 4.07
C GLY A 18 1.33 2.17 2.86
N CYS A 19 2.38 1.43 2.52
CA CYS A 19 3.17 1.63 1.32
C CYS A 19 3.57 0.29 0.71
N ILE A 20 3.12 0.06 -0.52
CA ILE A 20 3.41 -1.12 -1.31
C ILE A 20 4.73 -0.93 -2.06
N GLN A 21 5.60 -1.90 -1.88
CA GLN A 21 6.90 -1.95 -2.53
C GLN A 21 7.07 -3.25 -3.30
N HIS A 22 7.99 -3.22 -4.25
CA HIS A 22 8.40 -4.40 -4.98
C HIS A 22 8.94 -5.47 -4.00
N ASP A 23 8.64 -6.75 -4.26
CA ASP A 23 9.10 -7.90 -3.47
C ASP A 23 8.61 -7.97 -2.01
N GLN A 24 7.45 -7.37 -1.71
CA GLN A 24 6.79 -7.58 -0.42
C GLN A 24 6.04 -8.91 -0.37
N PRO A 25 6.19 -9.69 0.73
CA PRO A 25 5.38 -10.88 0.99
C PRO A 25 3.87 -10.58 0.96
N PRO A 26 3.02 -11.52 0.52
CA PRO A 26 1.58 -11.31 0.42
C PRO A 26 0.92 -10.86 1.72
N GLU A 27 1.37 -11.36 2.87
CA GLU A 27 0.87 -11.00 4.19
C GLU A 27 1.18 -9.54 4.55
N ILE A 28 2.38 -9.05 4.22
CA ILE A 28 2.77 -7.66 4.43
C ILE A 28 1.98 -6.76 3.50
N ARG A 29 1.85 -7.14 2.23
CA ARG A 29 1.03 -6.41 1.24
C ARG A 29 -0.40 -6.23 1.71
N ARG A 30 -1.01 -7.32 2.20
CA ARG A 30 -2.39 -7.28 2.70
C ARG A 30 -2.54 -6.31 3.88
N ALA A 31 -1.59 -6.31 4.82
CA ALA A 31 -1.55 -5.32 5.89
C ALA A 31 -1.35 -3.88 5.40
N GLN A 32 -0.60 -3.67 4.30
CA GLN A 32 -0.49 -2.33 3.69
C GLN A 32 -1.82 -1.86 3.10
N TYR A 33 -2.53 -2.75 2.40
CA TYR A 33 -3.86 -2.46 1.83
C TYR A 33 -4.96 -2.24 2.89
N GLU A 34 -4.80 -2.80 4.09
CA GLU A 34 -5.71 -2.59 5.22
C GLU A 34 -5.54 -1.23 5.90
N CYS A 35 -4.49 -0.47 5.55
CA CYS A 35 -4.32 0.89 6.05
C CYS A 35 -5.33 1.84 5.39
N ASP A 36 -5.72 2.90 6.10
CA ASP A 36 -6.67 3.91 5.61
C ASP A 36 -6.21 4.57 4.30
N ILE A 37 -4.89 4.73 4.15
CA ILE A 37 -4.26 5.28 2.95
C ILE A 37 -3.14 4.36 2.50
N THR A 38 -3.18 3.86 1.27
CA THR A 38 -2.14 3.01 0.70
C THR A 38 -1.39 3.72 -0.42
N TYR A 39 -0.08 3.90 -0.25
CA TYR A 39 0.83 4.38 -1.30
C TYR A 39 1.41 3.22 -2.09
N GLY A 40 1.73 3.44 -3.36
CA GLY A 40 2.35 2.44 -4.23
C GLY A 40 2.53 2.98 -5.63
N THR A 41 3.19 2.23 -6.50
CA THR A 41 3.27 2.59 -7.92
C THR A 41 2.07 2.01 -8.68
N ASN A 42 1.66 2.65 -9.77
CA ASN A 42 0.54 2.18 -10.60
C ASN A 42 0.73 0.72 -11.06
N SER A 43 1.97 0.34 -11.37
CA SER A 43 2.30 -1.03 -11.78
C SER A 43 2.04 -2.05 -10.67
N GLU A 44 2.41 -1.76 -9.42
CA GLU A 44 2.20 -2.69 -8.30
C GLU A 44 0.71 -2.91 -8.04
N PHE A 45 -0.10 -1.84 -8.06
CA PHE A 45 -1.56 -1.96 -7.96
C PHE A 45 -2.16 -2.77 -9.11
N GLY A 46 -1.68 -2.57 -10.33
CA GLY A 46 -2.12 -3.33 -11.51
C GLY A 46 -1.80 -4.83 -11.40
N PHE A 47 -0.57 -5.17 -10.99
CA PHE A 47 -0.19 -6.57 -10.80
C PHE A 47 -0.92 -7.24 -9.63
N ASP A 48 -1.16 -6.52 -8.54
CA ASP A 48 -1.95 -7.04 -7.41
C ASP A 48 -3.39 -7.30 -7.83
N TYR A 49 -4.00 -6.39 -8.59
CA TYR A 49 -5.33 -6.62 -9.16
C TYR A 49 -5.38 -7.86 -10.07
N LEU A 50 -4.38 -8.05 -10.94
CA LEU A 50 -4.32 -9.23 -11.80
C LEU A 50 -4.12 -10.53 -11.01
N ARG A 51 -3.27 -10.52 -9.98
CA ARG A 51 -3.05 -11.67 -9.07
C ARG A 51 -4.32 -12.05 -8.32
N ASP A 52 -5.04 -11.08 -7.78
CA ASP A 52 -6.29 -11.33 -7.04
C ASP A 52 -7.37 -11.95 -7.92
N ASN A 53 -7.35 -11.69 -9.23
CA ASN A 53 -8.25 -12.28 -10.20
C ASN A 53 -7.73 -13.59 -10.82
N GLY A 54 -6.58 -14.11 -10.36
CA GLY A 54 -5.99 -15.36 -10.86
C GLY A 54 -5.46 -15.28 -12.30
N MET A 55 -5.15 -14.07 -12.78
CA MET A 55 -4.68 -13.81 -14.15
C MET A 55 -3.15 -13.63 -14.25
N ALA A 56 -2.42 -13.81 -13.14
CA ALA A 56 -0.98 -13.63 -13.03
C ALA A 56 -0.31 -14.86 -12.39
#